data_AF-A0A7W9DAK3-F1
#
_entry.id   AF-A0A7W9DAK3-F1
#
_cell.length_a   1.000
_cell.length_b   1.000
_cell.length_c   1.000
_cell.angle_alpha   90.00
_cell.angle_beta   90.00
_cell.angle_gamma   90.00
#
_symmetry.space_group_name_H-M   'P 1'
#
loop_
_entity.id
_entity.type
_entity.pdbx_description
1 polymer ?
#
loop_
_entity_poly.entity_id
_entity_poly.type
_entity_poly.pdbx_seq_one_letter_code
_entity_poly.pdbx_strand_id
1 'polypeptide(L)'
;MRDYDYFVRALKAVLSPVGAIEVDGSNGQAKVAFVTPLGRRLTFLASLDELYAAVEQTDGEVLSQPDDPSPLEGKLRLFSVHVEEAIDIANDTAQNLELRRYGVIAS
;
A
#
# COMPACT_ATOMS: atom_id res chain seq x y z
N MET A 1 4.47 16.79 11.06
CA MET A 1 4.91 15.42 11.41
C MET A 1 3.93 14.47 10.74
N ARG A 2 4.41 13.43 10.04
CA ARG A 2 3.54 12.46 9.37
C ARG A 2 2.82 11.61 10.43
N ASP A 3 1.53 11.38 10.24
CA ASP A 3 0.73 10.50 11.11
C ASP A 3 0.80 9.07 10.58
N TYR A 4 1.88 8.37 10.92
CA TYR A 4 2.11 7.00 10.50
C TYR A 4 1.06 6.03 11.07
N ASP A 5 0.51 6.31 12.26
CA ASP A 5 -0.50 5.46 12.88
C ASP A 5 -1.83 5.54 12.14
N TYR A 6 -2.24 6.75 11.72
CA TYR A 6 -3.39 6.90 10.84
C TYR A 6 -3.12 6.27 9.47
N PHE A 7 -1.97 6.53 8.85
CA PHE A 7 -1.64 5.96 7.55
C PHE A 7 -1.66 4.44 7.55
N VAL A 8 -1.04 3.77 8.54
CA VAL A 8 -1.05 2.30 8.63
C VAL A 8 -2.46 1.76 8.85
N ARG A 9 -3.29 2.44 9.65
CA ARG A 9 -4.70 2.05 9.85
C ARG A 9 -5.50 2.17 8.57
N ALA A 10 -5.37 3.28 7.85
CA ALA A 10 -6.07 3.50 6.59
C ALA A 10 -5.57 2.53 5.49
N LEU A 11 -4.26 2.32 5.38
CA LEU A 11 -3.64 1.36 4.46
C LEU A 11 -4.15 -0.07 4.71
N LYS A 12 -4.21 -0.50 5.98
CA LYS A 12 -4.81 -1.79 6.38
C LYS A 12 -6.27 -1.88 5.97
N ALA A 13 -7.05 -0.81 6.16
CA ALA A 13 -8.47 -0.81 5.83
C ALA A 13 -8.69 -0.98 4.32
N VAL A 14 -8.00 -0.21 3.48
CA VAL A 14 -8.19 -0.26 2.02
C VAL A 14 -7.70 -1.58 1.40
N LEU A 15 -6.67 -2.20 1.97
CA LEU A 15 -6.14 -3.48 1.48
C LEU A 15 -6.80 -4.72 2.11
N SER A 16 -7.59 -4.54 3.17
CA SER A 16 -8.29 -5.65 3.84
C SER A 16 -9.14 -6.56 2.94
N PRO A 17 -9.75 -6.09 1.83
CA PRO A 17 -10.50 -6.97 0.95
C PRO A 17 -9.62 -7.97 0.18
N VAL A 18 -8.35 -7.61 -0.05
CA VAL A 18 -7.43 -8.38 -0.90
C VAL A 18 -6.27 -8.99 -0.13
N GLY A 19 -6.09 -8.66 1.15
CA GLY A 19 -5.05 -9.25 2.00
C GLY A 19 -4.84 -8.51 3.32
N ALA A 20 -3.70 -8.73 3.96
CA ALA A 20 -3.34 -8.11 5.22
C ALA A 20 -2.01 -7.37 5.12
N ILE A 21 -1.91 -6.23 5.81
CA ILE A 21 -0.66 -5.48 5.95
C ILE A 21 -0.01 -5.81 7.29
N GLU A 22 1.24 -6.25 7.23
CA GLU A 22 2.14 -6.39 8.38
C GLU A 22 3.13 -5.23 8.39
N VAL A 23 3.37 -4.64 9.55
CA VAL A 23 4.36 -3.58 9.74
C VAL A 23 5.29 -4.01 10.86
N ASP A 24 6.59 -4.05 10.57
CA ASP A 24 7.64 -4.39 11.52
C ASP A 24 8.50 -3.16 11.80
N GLY A 25 8.62 -2.81 13.08
CA GLY A 25 9.23 -1.57 13.56
C GLY A 25 8.23 -0.45 13.81
N SER A 26 8.75 0.77 13.98
CA SER A 26 7.98 1.97 14.31
C SER A 26 8.47 3.16 13.50
N ASN A 27 7.58 4.13 13.27
CA ASN A 27 7.84 5.36 12.49
C ASN A 27 8.17 5.07 11.02
N GLY A 28 8.66 6.09 10.32
CA GLY A 28 8.90 6.04 8.87
C GLY A 28 9.88 4.97 8.39
N GLN A 29 10.75 4.43 9.26
CA GLN A 29 11.73 3.39 8.90
C GLN A 29 11.17 1.95 9.01
N ALA A 30 9.91 1.80 9.42
CA ALA A 30 9.28 0.49 9.55
C ALA A 30 9.22 -0.23 8.19
N LYS A 31 9.40 -1.55 8.21
CA LYS A 31 9.23 -2.41 7.04
C LYS A 31 7.78 -2.80 6.90
N VAL A 32 7.29 -2.82 5.66
CA VAL A 32 5.90 -3.18 5.37
C VAL A 32 5.89 -4.44 4.51
N ALA A 33 5.01 -5.37 4.86
CA ALA A 33 4.73 -6.55 4.05
C ALA A 33 3.23 -6.68 3.81
N PHE A 34 2.89 -7.24 2.65
CA PHE A 34 1.55 -7.63 2.29
C PHE A 34 1.43 -9.16 2.34
N VAL A 35 0.39 -9.66 2.98
CA VAL A 35 0.07 -11.08 3.06
C VAL A 35 -1.22 -11.31 2.28
N THR A 36 -1.14 -12.09 1.20
CA THR A 36 -2.30 -12.45 0.39
C THR A 36 -3.27 -13.34 1.18
N PRO A 37 -4.53 -13.52 0.75
CA PRO A 37 -5.49 -14.39 1.41
C PRO A 37 -5.05 -15.87 1.38
N LEU A 38 -4.17 -16.23 0.45
CA LEU A 38 -3.56 -17.56 0.33
C LEU A 38 -2.32 -17.73 1.23
N GLY A 39 -1.98 -16.73 2.05
CA GLY A 39 -0.84 -16.77 2.98
C GLY A 39 0.50 -16.46 2.34
N ARG A 40 0.53 -16.03 1.07
CA ARG A 40 1.77 -15.61 0.42
C ARG A 40 2.17 -14.23 0.93
N ARG A 41 3.42 -14.11 1.39
CA ARG A 41 3.95 -12.87 1.95
C ARG A 41 4.87 -12.18 0.95
N LEU A 42 4.53 -10.96 0.56
CA LEU A 42 5.35 -10.09 -0.28
C LEU A 42 5.84 -8.88 0.53
N THR A 43 7.14 -8.62 0.52
CA THR A 43 7.74 -7.51 1.26
C THR A 43 7.85 -6.29 0.37
N PHE A 44 7.41 -5.12 0.84
CA PHE A 44 7.67 -3.88 0.10
C PHE A 44 9.17 -3.56 0.17
N LEU A 45 9.79 -3.30 -0.99
CA LEU A 45 11.16 -2.77 -1.09
C LEU A 45 11.18 -1.25 -0.85
N ALA A 46 10.44 -0.82 0.17
CA ALA A 46 10.29 0.55 0.58
C ALA A 46 9.99 0.58 2.08
N SER A 47 10.52 1.59 2.75
CA SER A 47 10.13 1.93 4.12
C SER A 47 8.72 2.50 4.18
N LEU A 48 8.13 2.53 5.39
CA LEU A 48 6.82 3.12 5.61
C LEU A 48 6.76 4.60 5.18
N ASP A 49 7.86 5.34 5.32
CA ASP A 49 7.95 6.74 4.89
C ASP A 49 7.93 6.90 3.38
N GLU A 50 8.63 6.02 2.67
CA GLU A 50 8.65 5.98 1.21
C GLU A 50 7.29 5.58 0.65
N LEU A 51 6.61 4.61 1.28
CA LEU A 51 5.23 4.25 0.95
C LEU A 51 4.28 5.43 1.15
N TYR A 52 4.38 6.11 2.30
CA TYR A 52 3.58 7.29 2.58
C TYR A 52 3.82 8.37 1.51
N ALA A 53 5.08 8.64 1.16
CA ALA A 53 5.42 9.62 0.13
C ALA A 53 4.90 9.22 -1.26
N ALA A 54 4.97 7.94 -1.62
CA ALA A 54 4.43 7.44 -2.88
C ALA A 54 2.92 7.62 -2.96
N VAL A 55 2.18 7.26 -1.89
CA VAL A 55 0.73 7.48 -1.81
C VAL A 55 0.38 8.97 -1.88
N GLU A 56 1.12 9.84 -1.21
CA GLU A 56 0.87 11.29 -1.28
C GLU A 56 1.06 11.85 -2.70
N GLN A 57 1.97 11.27 -3.49
CA GLN A 57 2.23 11.68 -4.87
C GLN A 57 1.24 11.09 -5.88
N THR A 58 0.47 10.06 -5.49
CA THR A 58 -0.58 9.48 -6.31
C THR A 58 -1.68 10.49 -6.59
N ASP A 59 -2.13 10.56 -7.84
CA ASP A 59 -3.26 11.36 -8.26
C ASP A 59 -4.59 10.64 -7.93
N GLY A 60 -5.05 10.82 -6.70
CA GLY A 60 -6.25 10.16 -6.17
C GLY A 60 -7.56 10.85 -6.54
N GLU A 61 -7.57 11.90 -7.37
CA GLU A 61 -8.80 12.65 -7.69
C GLU A 61 -9.86 11.74 -8.33
N VAL A 62 -9.44 10.73 -9.09
CA VAL A 62 -10.34 9.81 -9.81
C VAL A 62 -11.14 8.89 -8.88
N LEU A 63 -10.59 8.53 -7.72
CA LEU A 63 -11.22 7.58 -6.77
C LEU A 63 -11.66 8.23 -5.46
N SER A 64 -11.57 9.56 -5.35
CA SER A 64 -12.05 10.31 -4.18
C SER A 64 -13.58 10.34 -4.15
N GLN A 65 -14.18 10.14 -2.98
CA GLN A 65 -15.63 10.23 -2.76
C GLN A 65 -15.98 11.48 -1.94
N PRO A 66 -17.22 12.01 -2.06
CA PRO A 66 -17.63 13.23 -1.35
C PRO A 66 -17.55 13.14 0.17
N ASP A 67 -17.70 11.94 0.73
CA ASP A 67 -17.71 11.68 2.18
C ASP A 67 -16.32 11.28 2.71
N ASP A 68 -15.27 11.39 1.89
CA ASP A 68 -13.93 11.02 2.31
C ASP A 68 -13.42 11.94 3.41
N PRO A 69 -12.97 11.40 4.57
CA PRO A 69 -12.47 12.21 5.67
C PRO A 69 -11.21 12.99 5.30
N SER A 70 -10.48 12.56 4.25
CA SER A 70 -9.35 13.30 3.70
C SER A 70 -9.06 12.91 2.25
N PRO A 71 -8.34 13.76 1.48
CA PRO A 71 -7.86 13.41 0.15
C PRO A 71 -6.94 12.19 0.12
N LEU A 72 -6.37 11.79 1.26
CA LEU A 72 -5.52 10.62 1.38
C LEU A 72 -6.29 9.33 1.10
N GLU A 73 -7.60 9.28 1.40
CA GLU A 73 -8.42 8.07 1.22
C GLU A 73 -8.58 7.69 -0.26
N GLY A 74 -8.83 8.65 -1.13
CA GLY A 74 -8.87 8.43 -2.58
C GLY A 74 -7.51 7.97 -3.13
N LYS A 75 -6.42 8.55 -2.62
CA LYS A 75 -5.04 8.15 -2.99
C LYS A 75 -4.69 6.74 -2.51
N LEU A 76 -5.09 6.38 -1.29
CA LEU A 76 -4.92 5.06 -0.71
C LEU A 76 -5.72 4.01 -1.48
N ARG A 77 -6.94 4.32 -1.90
CA ARG A 77 -7.74 3.46 -2.80
C ARG A 77 -7.07 3.23 -4.14
N LEU A 78 -6.54 4.27 -4.76
CA LEU A 78 -5.81 4.08 -6.03
C LEU A 78 -4.53 3.27 -5.83
N PHE A 79 -3.82 3.51 -4.72
CA PHE A 79 -2.66 2.71 -4.35
C PHE A 79 -3.03 1.23 -4.12
N SER A 80 -4.17 0.94 -3.47
CA SER A 80 -4.59 -0.45 -3.24
C SER A 80 -4.92 -1.17 -4.54
N VAL A 81 -5.50 -0.47 -5.53
CA VAL A 81 -5.70 -1.02 -6.88
C VAL A 81 -4.37 -1.42 -7.51
N HIS A 82 -3.34 -0.57 -7.44
CA HIS A 82 -2.02 -0.93 -7.99
C HIS A 82 -1.36 -2.10 -7.27
N VAL A 83 -1.58 -2.25 -5.96
CA VAL A 83 -1.10 -3.42 -5.21
C VAL A 83 -1.84 -4.68 -5.66
N GLU A 84 -3.16 -4.61 -5.81
CA GLU A 84 -3.99 -5.72 -6.31
C GLU A 84 -3.56 -6.14 -7.72
N GLU A 85 -3.44 -5.18 -8.64
CA GLU A 85 -2.94 -5.42 -10.01
C GLU A 85 -1.56 -6.09 -9.99
N ALA A 86 -0.65 -5.61 -9.14
CA ALA A 86 0.70 -6.18 -9.01
C ALA A 86 0.68 -7.63 -8.54
N ILE A 87 -0.24 -7.99 -7.63
CA ILE A 87 -0.39 -9.35 -7.11
C ILE A 87 -1.01 -10.27 -8.16
N ASP A 88 -2.04 -9.79 -8.87
CA ASP A 88 -2.76 -10.56 -9.88
C ASP A 88 -1.85 -10.97 -11.05
N ILE A 89 -0.89 -10.12 -11.41
CA ILE A 89 0.09 -10.42 -12.46
C ILE A 89 1.34 -11.15 -11.93
N ALA A 90 1.51 -11.23 -10.60
CA ALA A 90 2.70 -11.81 -10.00
C ALA A 90 2.77 -13.31 -10.26
N ASN A 91 3.92 -13.80 -10.70
CA ASN A 91 4.18 -15.24 -10.67
C ASN A 91 4.20 -15.75 -9.22
N ASP A 92 4.01 -17.06 -9.00
CA ASP A 92 3.97 -17.66 -7.66
C ASP A 92 5.28 -17.50 -6.86
N THR A 93 6.38 -17.21 -7.54
CA THR A 93 7.71 -17.09 -6.94
C THR A 93 8.03 -15.69 -6.43
N ALA A 94 7.26 -14.66 -6.80
CA ALA A 94 7.57 -13.30 -6.40
C ALA A 94 7.44 -13.10 -4.88
N GLN A 95 8.40 -12.40 -4.30
CA GLN A 95 8.55 -12.21 -2.85
C GLN A 95 8.52 -10.74 -2.45
N ASN A 96 8.56 -9.83 -3.41
CA ASN A 96 8.75 -8.43 -3.19
C ASN A 96 7.70 -7.60 -3.93
N LEU A 97 7.36 -6.45 -3.36
CA LEU A 97 6.59 -5.38 -4.01
C LEU A 97 7.49 -4.16 -4.15
N GLU A 98 7.74 -3.73 -5.38
CA GLU A 98 8.57 -2.56 -5.66
C GLU A 98 7.69 -1.37 -6.05
N LEU A 99 7.96 -0.22 -5.43
CA LEU A 99 7.33 1.04 -5.80
C LEU A 99 7.96 1.58 -7.07
N ARG A 100 7.11 1.91 -8.05
CA ARG A 100 7.51 2.56 -9.30
C ARG A 100 6.78 3.89 -9.43
N ARG A 101 7.23 4.71 -10.37
CA ARG A 101 6.67 6.04 -10.64
C ARG A 101 5.15 6.02 -10.93
N TYR A 102 4.63 4.91 -11.44
CA TYR A 102 3.25 4.78 -11.89
C TYR A 102 2.48 3.63 -11.22
N GLY A 103 2.98 3.09 -10.10
CA GLY A 103 2.29 2.00 -9.41
C GLY A 103 3.23 1.06 -8.64
N VAL A 104 2.81 -0.20 -8.52
CA VAL A 104 3.51 -1.25 -7.78
C VAL A 104 3.77 -2.42 -8.72
N ILE A 105 4.91 -3.10 -8.57
CA ILE A 105 5.23 -4.32 -9.32
C ILE A 105 5.63 -5.41 -8.33
N ALA A 106 5.13 -6.64 -8.53
CA ALA A 106 5.58 -7.81 -7.78
C ALA A 106 6.75 -8.51 -8.48
N SER A 107 7.79 -8.89 -7.72
CA SER A 107 9.00 -9.57 -8.22
C SER A 107 9.57 -10.61 -7.27
#